data_AF-A0A3M7LF54-F1
#
_entry.id   AF-A0A3M7LF54-F1
#
_cell.length_a   1.000
_cell.length_b   1.000
_cell.length_c   1.000
_cell.angle_alpha   90.00
_cell.angle_beta   90.00
_cell.angle_gamma   90.00
#
_symmetry.space_group_name_H-M   'P 1'
#
loop_
_entity.id
_entity.type
_entity.pdbx_description
1 polymer ?
#
loop_
_entity_poly.entity_id
_entity_poly.type
_entity_poly.pdbx_seq_one_letter_code
_entity_poly.pdbx_strand_id
1 'polypeptide(L)'
;MNLKVLLNNKWIALLLLVIVFSLIYNPYTKFPYTFCIIIIVILFFTYLQDGNLKNLNFRKIRLLEIQRIIICYFILELSMDFIFQPLVSKIFNEPADYSSFKVIEGNPQKYFKWLFNMWISAAIGEELLFRGFAFLQLRKLCKDKNILIVLLSAVMFSLPHLYQGVSGLVMTFLFGLAFGLIYLKFQNIWINIIVHGLIDTVFLTLSYYGLTEFYSGFYFIL
;
A
#
# COMPACT_ATOMS: atom_id res chain seq x y z
N MET A 1 14.71 -4.11 -33.84
CA MET A 1 13.99 -4.75 -32.70
C MET A 1 12.78 -3.88 -32.36
N ASN A 2 11.58 -4.46 -32.23
CA ASN A 2 10.37 -3.68 -31.91
C ASN A 2 10.54 -3.00 -30.55
N LEU A 3 10.35 -1.68 -30.47
CA LEU A 3 10.52 -0.89 -29.24
C LEU A 3 9.72 -1.47 -28.06
N LYS A 4 8.52 -2.00 -28.31
CA LYS A 4 7.72 -2.67 -27.27
C LYS A 4 8.38 -3.95 -26.75
N VAL A 5 9.01 -4.74 -27.61
CA VAL A 5 9.73 -5.96 -27.20
C VAL A 5 10.95 -5.61 -26.36
N LEU A 6 11.67 -4.55 -26.73
CA LEU A 6 12.78 -4.03 -25.91
C LEU A 6 12.28 -3.59 -24.54
N LEU A 7 11.27 -2.72 -24.48
CA LEU A 7 10.75 -2.17 -23.22
C LEU A 7 10.13 -3.20 -22.27
N ASN A 8 9.70 -4.35 -22.80
CA ASN A 8 9.18 -5.47 -22.01
C ASN A 8 10.23 -6.51 -21.62
N ASN A 9 11.51 -6.27 -21.93
CA ASN A 9 12.61 -7.11 -21.46
C ASN A 9 12.67 -7.11 -19.92
N LYS A 10 12.92 -8.28 -19.33
CA LYS A 10 13.00 -8.48 -17.88
C LYS A 10 13.96 -7.48 -17.19
N TRP A 11 15.10 -7.16 -17.79
CA TRP A 11 16.08 -6.24 -17.20
C TRP A 11 15.62 -4.79 -17.26
N ILE A 12 14.92 -4.40 -18.33
CA ILE A 12 14.29 -3.08 -18.41
C ILE A 12 13.13 -2.99 -17.41
N ALA A 13 12.35 -4.06 -17.23
CA ALA A 13 11.30 -4.11 -16.22
C ALA A 13 11.86 -3.92 -14.79
N LEU A 14 12.97 -4.58 -14.46
CA LEU A 14 13.68 -4.37 -13.20
C LEU A 14 14.16 -2.92 -13.05
N LEU A 15 14.79 -2.37 -14.09
CA LEU A 15 15.29 -1.00 -14.06
C LEU A 15 14.18 0.01 -13.83
N LEU A 16 13.06 -0.10 -14.55
CA LEU A 16 11.91 0.79 -14.37
C LEU A 16 11.30 0.62 -12.98
N LEU A 17 11.21 -0.61 -12.47
CA LEU A 17 10.74 -0.86 -11.10
C LEU A 17 11.63 -0.17 -10.06
N VAL A 18 12.95 -0.31 -10.19
CA VAL A 18 13.93 0.33 -9.29
C VAL A 18 13.83 1.85 -9.37
N ILE A 19 13.74 2.42 -10.58
CA ILE A 19 13.58 3.87 -10.77
C ILE A 19 12.33 4.36 -10.03
N VAL A 20 11.16 3.76 -10.30
CA VAL A 20 9.91 4.22 -9.70
C VAL A 20 9.91 4.04 -8.18
N PHE A 21 10.42 2.91 -7.68
CA PHE A 21 10.53 2.68 -6.23
C PHE A 21 11.47 3.69 -5.56
N SER A 22 12.58 4.04 -6.21
CA SER A 22 13.56 4.98 -5.67
C SER A 22 13.02 6.42 -5.58
N LEU A 23 12.00 6.78 -6.37
CA LEU A 23 11.34 8.08 -6.28
C LEU A 23 10.68 8.33 -4.93
N ILE A 24 10.37 7.30 -4.12
CA ILE A 24 9.88 7.48 -2.75
C ILE A 24 10.88 8.31 -1.92
N TYR A 25 12.17 8.11 -2.17
CA TYR A 25 13.27 8.73 -1.43
C TYR A 25 13.83 9.99 -2.12
N ASN A 26 13.10 10.57 -3.08
CA ASN A 26 13.56 11.77 -3.76
C ASN A 26 13.66 12.97 -2.78
N PRO A 27 14.70 13.82 -2.87
CA PRO A 27 14.89 14.93 -1.94
C PRO A 27 14.03 16.16 -2.26
N TYR A 28 13.34 16.20 -3.39
CA TYR A 28 12.72 17.40 -3.95
C TYR A 28 11.25 17.57 -3.55
N THR A 29 10.56 16.48 -3.24
CA THR A 29 9.14 16.48 -2.90
C THR A 29 8.87 15.74 -1.61
N LYS A 30 7.76 16.09 -0.96
CA LYS A 30 7.32 15.49 0.30
C LYS A 30 5.89 14.98 0.15
N PHE A 31 5.45 14.18 1.12
CA PHE A 31 4.07 13.73 1.24
C PHE A 31 3.08 14.93 1.12
N PRO A 32 2.01 14.82 0.31
CA PRO A 32 1.64 13.71 -0.58
C PRO A 32 2.21 13.83 -2.02
N TYR A 33 2.86 14.94 -2.37
CA TYR A 33 3.27 15.28 -3.74
C TYR A 33 4.26 14.27 -4.36
N THR A 34 5.08 13.61 -3.55
CA THR A 34 5.95 12.51 -4.01
C THR A 34 5.16 11.45 -4.77
N PHE A 35 3.99 11.06 -4.24
CA PHE A 35 3.17 10.04 -4.89
C PHE A 35 2.43 10.55 -6.11
N CYS A 36 2.13 11.85 -6.22
CA CYS A 36 1.63 12.43 -7.48
C CYS A 36 2.65 12.25 -8.61
N ILE A 37 3.95 12.47 -8.34
CA ILE A 37 5.02 12.26 -9.32
C ILE A 37 5.13 10.77 -9.67
N ILE A 38 5.16 9.89 -8.65
CA ILE A 38 5.22 8.44 -8.85
C ILE A 38 4.06 7.95 -9.73
N ILE A 39 2.83 8.40 -9.48
CA ILE A 39 1.66 8.07 -10.29
C ILE A 39 1.87 8.49 -11.74
N ILE A 40 2.32 9.72 -12.00
CA ILE A 40 2.58 10.20 -13.37
C ILE A 40 3.61 9.32 -14.07
N VAL A 41 4.71 8.97 -13.39
CA VAL A 41 5.77 8.11 -13.95
C VAL A 41 5.26 6.69 -14.18
N ILE A 42 4.47 6.12 -13.29
CA ILE A 42 3.83 4.80 -13.46
C ILE A 42 2.95 4.79 -14.70
N LEU A 43 2.08 5.79 -14.85
CA LEU A 43 1.18 5.90 -16.00
C LEU A 43 1.98 6.03 -17.30
N PHE A 44 3.02 6.86 -17.30
CA PHE A 44 3.90 7.04 -18.44
C PHE A 44 4.65 5.75 -18.82
N PHE A 45 5.32 5.09 -17.87
CA PHE A 45 6.06 3.86 -18.14
C PHE A 45 5.15 2.71 -18.56
N THR A 46 3.98 2.59 -17.95
CA THR A 46 2.99 1.57 -18.35
C THR A 46 2.52 1.83 -19.79
N TYR A 47 2.19 3.08 -20.13
CA TYR A 47 1.80 3.44 -21.49
C TYR A 47 2.93 3.18 -22.51
N LEU A 48 4.18 3.51 -22.18
CA LEU A 48 5.32 3.21 -23.05
C LEU A 48 5.52 1.71 -23.29
N GLN A 49 5.37 0.89 -22.24
CA GLN A 49 5.55 -0.57 -22.34
C GLN A 49 4.40 -1.25 -23.10
N ASP A 50 3.15 -0.86 -22.82
CA ASP A 50 1.97 -1.63 -23.23
C ASP A 50 1.14 -0.92 -24.32
N GLY A 51 1.37 0.38 -24.54
CA GLY A 51 0.59 1.25 -25.42
C GLY A 51 -0.79 1.62 -24.89
N ASN A 52 -1.11 1.26 -23.64
CA ASN A 52 -2.35 1.58 -22.94
C ASN A 52 -2.18 1.34 -21.42
N LEU A 53 -3.20 1.65 -20.62
CA LEU A 53 -3.15 1.52 -19.15
C LEU A 53 -3.98 0.35 -18.60
N LYS A 54 -4.50 -0.55 -19.46
CA LYS A 54 -5.40 -1.63 -19.04
C LYS A 54 -4.74 -2.62 -18.08
N ASN A 55 -3.42 -2.79 -18.18
CA ASN A 55 -2.65 -3.69 -17.32
C ASN A 55 -2.52 -3.20 -15.87
N LEU A 56 -2.87 -1.95 -15.56
CA LEU A 56 -3.06 -1.49 -14.17
C LEU A 56 -4.34 -2.04 -13.53
N ASN A 57 -5.18 -2.74 -14.30
CA ASN A 57 -6.36 -3.46 -13.81
C ASN A 57 -7.41 -2.56 -13.13
N PHE A 58 -7.60 -1.34 -13.62
CA PHE A 58 -8.79 -0.55 -13.28
C PHE A 58 -10.03 -1.15 -13.95
N ARG A 59 -10.84 -1.89 -13.18
CA ARG A 59 -12.06 -2.54 -13.67
C ARG A 59 -13.30 -1.93 -13.02
N LYS A 60 -14.42 -1.90 -13.74
CA LYS A 60 -15.67 -1.31 -13.26
C LYS A 60 -16.12 -1.97 -11.94
N ILE A 61 -16.44 -1.15 -10.94
CA ILE A 61 -17.04 -1.59 -9.70
C ILE A 61 -18.51 -1.97 -9.97
N ARG A 62 -18.87 -3.19 -9.60
CA ARG A 62 -20.24 -3.74 -9.64
C ARG A 62 -20.66 -4.11 -8.22
N LEU A 63 -21.93 -4.46 -8.02
CA LEU A 63 -22.43 -4.90 -6.70
C LEU A 63 -21.57 -6.01 -6.07
N LEU A 64 -21.14 -6.99 -6.86
CA LEU A 64 -20.22 -8.04 -6.38
C LEU A 64 -18.86 -7.51 -5.92
N GLU A 65 -18.33 -6.47 -6.55
CA GLU A 65 -17.07 -5.85 -6.13
C GLU A 65 -17.25 -5.03 -4.85
N ILE A 66 -18.40 -4.39 -4.67
CA ILE A 66 -18.75 -3.72 -3.41
C ILE A 66 -18.81 -4.75 -2.28
N GLN A 67 -19.48 -5.89 -2.50
CA GLN A 67 -19.50 -6.98 -1.52
C GLN A 67 -18.09 -7.48 -1.18
N ARG A 68 -17.23 -7.67 -2.19
CA ARG A 68 -15.83 -8.09 -1.99
C ARG A 68 -15.04 -7.06 -1.20
N ILE A 69 -15.20 -5.77 -1.50
CA ILE A 69 -14.57 -4.67 -0.76
C ILE A 69 -14.98 -4.74 0.71
N ILE A 70 -16.27 -4.82 1.00
CA ILE A 70 -16.79 -4.87 2.37
C ILE A 70 -16.22 -6.08 3.12
N ILE A 71 -16.26 -7.27 2.50
CA ILE A 71 -15.74 -8.50 3.11
C ILE A 71 -14.23 -8.39 3.36
N CYS A 72 -13.46 -7.94 2.37
CA CYS A 72 -12.01 -7.80 2.50
C CYS A 72 -11.64 -6.77 3.57
N TYR A 73 -12.34 -5.64 3.61
CA TYR A 73 -12.16 -4.60 4.61
C TYR A 73 -12.39 -5.15 6.02
N PHE A 74 -13.56 -5.73 6.31
CA PHE A 74 -13.85 -6.24 7.65
C PHE A 74 -12.92 -7.37 8.07
N ILE A 75 -12.61 -8.31 7.18
CA ILE A 75 -11.66 -9.39 7.50
C ILE A 75 -10.28 -8.80 7.82
N LEU A 76 -9.80 -7.88 6.98
CA LEU A 76 -8.46 -7.34 7.12
C LEU A 76 -8.34 -6.44 8.35
N GLU A 77 -9.25 -5.49 8.51
CA GLU A 77 -9.33 -4.59 9.67
C GLU A 77 -9.35 -5.38 10.98
N LEU A 78 -10.31 -6.31 11.13
CA LEU A 78 -10.47 -7.07 12.38
C LEU A 78 -9.28 -7.99 12.64
N SER A 79 -8.75 -8.65 11.62
CA SER A 79 -7.59 -9.53 11.81
C SER A 79 -6.32 -8.75 12.15
N MET A 80 -6.08 -7.61 11.52
CA MET A 80 -4.87 -6.82 11.76
C MET A 80 -4.89 -6.19 13.15
N ASP A 81 -6.03 -5.62 13.55
CA ASP A 81 -6.14 -4.88 14.80
C ASP A 81 -6.21 -5.81 16.03
N PHE A 82 -6.98 -6.89 15.95
CA PHE A 82 -7.24 -7.75 17.11
C PHE A 82 -6.36 -8.99 17.19
N ILE A 83 -5.65 -9.36 16.12
CA ILE A 83 -4.80 -10.57 16.10
C ILE A 83 -3.34 -10.19 15.83
N PHE A 84 -3.06 -9.59 14.66
CA PHE A 84 -1.67 -9.39 14.24
C PHE A 84 -0.97 -8.29 15.03
N GLN A 85 -1.60 -7.14 15.23
CA GLN A 85 -1.04 -6.04 16.00
C GLN A 85 -0.62 -6.45 17.43
N PRO A 86 -1.50 -7.02 18.28
CA PRO A 86 -1.11 -7.42 19.63
C PRO A 86 -0.04 -8.52 19.62
N LEU A 87 -0.10 -9.45 18.65
CA LEU A 87 0.89 -10.52 18.53
C LEU A 87 2.27 -9.96 18.15
N VAL A 88 2.35 -9.08 17.15
CA VAL A 88 3.59 -8.46 16.69
C VAL A 88 4.19 -7.61 17.81
N SER A 89 3.39 -6.74 18.44
CA SER A 89 3.85 -5.93 19.57
C SER A 89 4.42 -6.78 20.72
N LYS A 90 3.79 -7.92 21.01
CA LYS A 90 4.27 -8.87 22.04
C LYS A 90 5.56 -9.58 21.64
N ILE A 91 5.68 -10.02 20.38
CA ILE A 91 6.87 -10.74 19.88
C ILE A 91 8.11 -9.84 19.91
N PHE A 92 7.96 -8.58 19.51
CA PHE A 92 9.08 -7.64 19.43
C PHE A 92 9.25 -6.78 20.68
N ASN A 93 8.32 -6.87 21.63
CA ASN A 93 8.31 -6.10 22.87
C ASN A 93 8.36 -4.57 22.63
N GLU A 94 7.75 -4.13 21.53
CA GLU A 94 7.59 -2.72 21.16
C GLU A 94 6.33 -2.58 20.29
N PRO A 95 5.53 -1.50 20.45
CA PRO A 95 4.46 -1.21 19.51
C PRO A 95 5.00 -0.50 18.26
N ALA A 96 4.21 -0.46 17.20
CA ALA A 96 4.51 0.38 16.04
C ALA A 96 4.47 1.88 16.43
N ASP A 97 5.44 2.67 15.96
CA ASP A 97 5.52 4.10 16.25
C ASP A 97 4.60 4.92 15.33
N TYR A 98 3.52 5.43 15.90
CA TYR A 98 2.55 6.32 15.24
C TYR A 98 2.62 7.77 15.73
N SER A 99 3.68 8.17 16.42
CA SER A 99 3.86 9.51 17.01
C SER A 99 3.68 10.64 15.99
N SER A 100 4.06 10.42 14.73
CA SER A 100 3.92 11.38 13.63
C SER A 100 2.46 11.81 13.39
N PHE A 101 1.48 10.99 13.79
CA PHE A 101 0.05 11.26 13.59
C PHE A 101 -0.60 11.98 14.79
N LYS A 102 0.06 12.06 15.96
CA LYS A 102 -0.45 12.82 17.12
C LYS A 102 -0.76 14.28 16.83
N VAL A 103 -0.13 14.85 15.79
CA VAL A 103 -0.40 16.22 15.31
C VAL A 103 -1.86 16.46 14.90
N ILE A 104 -2.62 15.39 14.62
CA ILE A 104 -4.02 15.38 14.16
C ILE A 104 -5.02 15.49 15.33
N GLU A 105 -4.62 15.10 16.54
CA GLU A 105 -5.49 14.98 17.71
C GLU A 105 -6.29 16.25 17.97
N GLY A 106 -7.63 16.10 18.07
CA GLY A 106 -8.56 17.19 18.35
C GLY A 106 -8.63 18.30 17.29
N ASN A 107 -8.00 18.14 16.12
CA ASN A 107 -7.90 19.18 15.09
C ASN A 107 -8.62 18.77 13.77
N PRO A 108 -9.86 19.22 13.54
CA PRO A 108 -10.64 18.83 12.37
C PRO A 108 -9.99 19.24 11.04
N GLN A 109 -9.39 20.43 10.97
CA GLN A 109 -8.76 20.92 9.75
C GLN A 109 -7.57 20.04 9.35
N LYS A 110 -6.74 19.65 10.33
CA LYS A 110 -5.64 18.71 10.10
C LYS A 110 -6.18 17.33 9.74
N TYR A 111 -7.20 16.82 10.43
CA TYR A 111 -7.82 15.54 10.12
C TYR A 111 -8.27 15.45 8.65
N PHE A 112 -9.09 16.40 8.16
CA PHE A 112 -9.55 16.38 6.77
C PHE A 112 -8.41 16.56 5.77
N LYS A 113 -7.40 17.38 6.09
CA LYS A 113 -6.21 17.54 5.25
C LYS A 113 -5.41 16.24 5.15
N TRP A 114 -5.18 15.57 6.27
CA TRP A 114 -4.47 14.29 6.31
C TRP A 114 -5.26 13.19 5.62
N LEU A 115 -6.57 13.11 5.85
CA LEU A 115 -7.45 12.17 5.18
C LEU A 115 -7.37 12.33 3.65
N PHE A 116 -7.52 13.54 3.13
CA PHE A 116 -7.39 13.82 1.70
C PHE A 116 -6.01 13.42 1.16
N ASN A 117 -4.93 13.77 1.86
CA ASN A 117 -3.57 13.45 1.46
C ASN A 117 -3.30 11.93 1.47
N MET A 118 -3.81 11.19 2.47
CA MET A 118 -3.67 9.74 2.58
C MET A 118 -4.40 9.01 1.46
N TRP A 119 -5.62 9.44 1.10
CA TRP A 119 -6.33 8.84 -0.03
C TRP A 119 -5.58 8.99 -1.37
N ILE A 120 -4.91 10.13 -1.58
CA ILE A 120 -4.08 10.34 -2.78
C ILE A 120 -2.80 9.51 -2.72
N SER A 121 -2.08 9.59 -1.61
CA SER A 121 -0.73 9.04 -1.49
C SER A 121 -0.74 7.55 -1.19
N ALA A 122 -1.35 7.15 -0.08
CA ALA A 122 -1.38 5.76 0.39
C ALA A 122 -2.39 4.95 -0.45
N ALA A 123 -3.68 5.27 -0.34
CA ALA A 123 -4.72 4.44 -0.97
C ALA A 123 -4.56 4.33 -2.49
N ILE A 124 -4.40 5.45 -3.21
CA ILE A 124 -4.24 5.43 -4.68
C ILE A 124 -2.79 5.20 -5.07
N GLY A 125 -1.86 6.02 -4.55
CA GLY A 125 -0.46 6.03 -4.98
C GLY A 125 0.29 4.74 -4.65
N GLU A 126 0.20 4.24 -3.43
CA GLU A 126 0.87 3.00 -3.04
C GLU A 126 0.25 1.80 -3.74
N GLU A 127 -1.07 1.69 -3.85
CA GLU A 127 -1.67 0.57 -4.58
C GLU A 127 -1.32 0.59 -6.07
N LEU A 128 -1.25 1.78 -6.70
CA LEU A 128 -0.74 1.91 -8.07
C LEU A 128 0.72 1.47 -8.19
N LEU A 129 1.58 1.84 -7.24
CA LEU A 129 2.98 1.47 -7.24
C LEU A 129 3.16 -0.04 -7.00
N PHE A 130 2.62 -0.55 -5.90
CA PHE A 130 2.91 -1.90 -5.45
C PHE A 130 2.03 -2.93 -6.15
N ARG A 131 0.73 -2.70 -6.34
CA ARG A 131 -0.20 -3.70 -6.92
C ARG A 131 -0.41 -3.50 -8.41
N GLY A 132 -0.40 -2.25 -8.88
CA GLY A 132 -0.44 -1.96 -10.32
C GLY A 132 0.91 -2.25 -10.98
N PHE A 133 1.89 -1.40 -10.70
CA PHE A 133 3.14 -1.34 -11.45
C PHE A 133 4.14 -2.43 -11.04
N ALA A 134 4.39 -2.62 -9.74
CA ALA A 134 5.37 -3.59 -9.28
C ALA A 134 4.97 -5.02 -9.61
N PHE A 135 3.69 -5.41 -9.43
CA PHE A 135 3.21 -6.72 -9.91
C PHE A 135 3.42 -6.88 -11.43
N LEU A 136 3.15 -5.84 -12.23
CA LEU A 136 3.36 -5.90 -13.68
C LEU A 136 4.85 -6.12 -14.02
N GLN A 137 5.77 -5.38 -13.39
CA GLN A 137 7.20 -5.55 -13.63
C GLN A 137 7.73 -6.90 -13.08
N LEU A 138 7.29 -7.31 -11.89
CA LEU A 138 7.67 -8.57 -11.25
C LEU A 138 7.16 -9.79 -12.03
N ARG A 139 5.99 -9.72 -12.70
CA ARG A 139 5.57 -10.78 -13.64
C ARG A 139 6.51 -10.91 -14.83
N LYS A 140 7.05 -9.80 -15.35
CA LYS A 140 8.06 -9.84 -16.44
C LYS A 140 9.38 -10.47 -15.97
N LEU A 141 9.70 -10.38 -14.68
CA LEU A 141 10.89 -10.96 -14.06
C LEU A 141 10.71 -12.44 -13.66
N CYS A 142 9.65 -12.73 -12.93
CA CYS A 142 9.41 -13.99 -12.24
C CYS A 142 8.37 -14.89 -12.94
N LYS A 143 7.78 -14.43 -14.05
CA LYS A 143 6.69 -15.09 -14.77
C LYS A 143 5.50 -15.36 -13.83
N ASP A 144 4.96 -16.57 -13.82
CA ASP A 144 3.75 -16.95 -13.09
C ASP A 144 4.00 -17.36 -11.63
N LYS A 145 5.17 -17.01 -11.05
CA LYS A 145 5.48 -17.26 -9.63
C LYS A 145 4.73 -16.29 -8.72
N ASN A 146 3.40 -16.42 -8.69
CA ASN A 146 2.51 -15.47 -8.02
C ASN A 146 2.83 -15.26 -6.53
N ILE A 147 3.16 -16.34 -5.79
CA ILE A 147 3.54 -16.23 -4.37
C ILE A 147 4.82 -15.41 -4.20
N LEU A 148 5.83 -15.63 -5.05
CA LEU A 148 7.06 -14.85 -5.02
C LEU A 148 6.81 -13.37 -5.31
N ILE A 149 5.91 -13.06 -6.25
CA ILE A 149 5.54 -11.68 -6.59
C ILE A 149 4.87 -10.99 -5.40
N VAL A 150 3.95 -11.69 -4.72
CA VAL A 150 3.30 -11.19 -3.49
C VAL A 150 4.34 -10.91 -2.41
N LEU A 151 5.25 -11.86 -2.15
CA LEU A 151 6.32 -11.70 -1.16
C LEU A 151 7.22 -10.49 -1.47
N LEU A 152 7.72 -10.39 -2.71
CA LEU A 152 8.60 -9.28 -3.12
C LEU A 152 7.87 -7.93 -3.03
N SER A 153 6.62 -7.87 -3.48
CA SER A 153 5.81 -6.65 -3.36
C SER A 153 5.54 -6.26 -1.91
N ALA A 154 5.36 -7.23 -1.01
CA ALA A 154 5.14 -6.97 0.42
C ALA A 154 6.41 -6.42 1.09
N VAL A 155 7.58 -6.97 0.75
CA VAL A 155 8.87 -6.42 1.21
C VAL A 155 9.03 -4.98 0.71
N MET A 156 8.78 -4.73 -0.58
CA MET A 156 8.88 -3.38 -1.12
C MET A 156 7.92 -2.40 -0.43
N PHE A 157 6.70 -2.84 -0.11
CA PHE A 157 5.68 -2.04 0.58
C PHE A 157 6.08 -1.68 2.02
N SER A 158 6.77 -2.57 2.74
CA SER A 158 7.16 -2.32 4.13
C SER A 158 8.40 -1.44 4.26
N LEU A 159 9.32 -1.43 3.29
CA LEU A 159 10.57 -0.67 3.38
C LEU A 159 10.40 0.84 3.67
N PRO A 160 9.46 1.58 3.04
CA PRO A 160 9.22 2.98 3.38
C PRO A 160 8.78 3.23 4.83
N HIS A 161 8.35 2.18 5.53
CA HIS A 161 7.80 2.24 6.89
C HIS A 161 8.83 1.89 7.99
N LEU A 162 10.12 1.79 7.64
CA LEU A 162 11.20 1.54 8.60
C LEU A 162 11.24 2.53 9.77
N TYR A 163 10.72 3.76 9.58
CA TYR A 163 10.66 4.78 10.63
C TYR A 163 9.66 4.45 11.75
N GLN A 164 8.79 3.44 11.57
CA GLN A 164 7.78 3.03 12.56
C GLN A 164 8.28 1.97 13.56
N GLY A 165 9.58 1.66 13.56
CA GLY A 165 10.16 0.57 14.35
C GLY A 165 10.01 -0.80 13.71
N VAL A 166 10.48 -1.85 14.38
CA VAL A 166 10.43 -3.24 13.90
C VAL A 166 8.99 -3.73 13.83
N SER A 167 8.18 -3.42 14.84
CA SER A 167 6.76 -3.78 14.83
C SER A 167 6.00 -3.11 13.68
N GLY A 168 6.25 -1.84 13.39
CA GLY A 168 5.65 -1.14 12.25
C GLY A 168 6.10 -1.73 10.90
N LEU A 169 7.38 -2.07 10.76
CA LEU A 169 7.91 -2.75 9.58
C LEU A 169 7.23 -4.11 9.34
N VAL A 170 7.04 -4.92 10.39
CA VAL A 170 6.40 -6.23 10.28
C VAL A 170 4.91 -6.09 9.99
N MET A 171 4.21 -5.17 10.64
CA MET A 171 2.78 -4.93 10.40
C MET A 171 2.54 -4.46 8.96
N THR A 172 3.33 -3.51 8.46
CA THR A 172 3.23 -3.04 7.08
C THR A 172 3.60 -4.13 6.08
N PHE A 173 4.54 -5.03 6.40
CA PHE A 173 4.79 -6.22 5.60
C PHE A 173 3.57 -7.17 5.55
N LEU A 174 2.87 -7.38 6.67
CA LEU A 174 1.66 -8.21 6.74
C LEU A 174 0.50 -7.60 5.93
N PHE A 175 0.26 -6.29 6.03
CA PHE A 175 -0.63 -5.56 5.12
C PHE A 175 -0.18 -5.72 3.66
N GLY A 176 1.14 -5.63 3.43
CA GLY A 176 1.82 -5.92 2.19
C GLY A 176 1.38 -7.24 1.55
N LEU A 177 1.43 -8.31 2.34
CA LEU A 177 1.00 -9.65 1.92
C LEU A 177 -0.51 -9.68 1.65
N ALA A 178 -1.32 -9.16 2.56
CA ALA A 178 -2.78 -9.19 2.46
C ALA A 178 -3.28 -8.47 1.19
N PHE A 179 -2.85 -7.23 0.98
CA PHE A 179 -3.19 -6.47 -0.23
C PHE A 179 -2.65 -7.14 -1.50
N GLY A 180 -1.46 -7.76 -1.45
CA GLY A 180 -0.91 -8.54 -2.56
C GLY A 180 -1.79 -9.75 -2.92
N LEU A 181 -2.30 -10.47 -1.91
CA LEU A 181 -3.22 -11.60 -2.09
C LEU A 181 -4.59 -11.17 -2.59
N ILE A 182 -5.16 -10.08 -2.05
CA ILE A 182 -6.42 -9.48 -2.52
C ILE A 182 -6.30 -9.11 -4.00
N TYR A 183 -5.22 -8.41 -4.38
CA TYR A 183 -4.99 -8.05 -5.77
C TYR A 183 -4.80 -9.28 -6.66
N LEU A 184 -4.02 -10.26 -6.20
CA LEU A 184 -3.83 -11.51 -6.94
C LEU A 184 -5.16 -12.21 -7.22
N LYS A 185 -6.05 -12.27 -6.23
CA LYS A 185 -7.35 -12.94 -6.30
C LYS A 185 -8.34 -12.23 -7.22
N PHE A 186 -8.48 -10.92 -7.11
CA PHE A 186 -9.55 -10.18 -7.81
C PHE A 186 -9.10 -9.49 -9.09
N GLN A 187 -7.81 -9.19 -9.23
CA GLN A 187 -7.24 -8.45 -10.37
C GLN A 187 -8.05 -7.17 -10.68
N ASN A 188 -8.49 -6.46 -9.64
CA ASN A 188 -9.15 -5.16 -9.75
C ASN A 188 -8.58 -4.22 -8.69
N ILE A 189 -7.81 -3.23 -9.13
CA ILE A 189 -7.08 -2.35 -8.22
C ILE A 189 -8.00 -1.46 -7.38
N TRP A 190 -9.23 -1.19 -7.84
CA TRP A 190 -10.18 -0.42 -7.04
C TRP A 190 -10.56 -1.09 -5.72
N ILE A 191 -10.55 -2.43 -5.67
CA ILE A 191 -10.85 -3.16 -4.44
C ILE A 191 -9.77 -2.84 -3.40
N ASN A 192 -8.50 -2.95 -3.81
CA ASN A 192 -7.36 -2.62 -2.98
C ASN A 192 -7.37 -1.15 -2.53
N ILE A 193 -7.54 -0.20 -3.48
CA ILE A 193 -7.56 1.24 -3.18
C ILE A 193 -8.61 1.56 -2.13
N ILE A 194 -9.83 1.03 -2.28
CA ILE A 194 -10.92 1.35 -1.34
C ILE A 194 -10.68 0.66 0.01
N VAL A 195 -10.26 -0.60 0.03
CA VAL A 195 -9.96 -1.31 1.29
C VAL A 195 -8.83 -0.61 2.06
N HIS A 196 -7.72 -0.28 1.40
CA HIS A 196 -6.59 0.43 2.00
C HIS A 196 -7.03 1.81 2.52
N GLY A 197 -7.74 2.60 1.71
CA GLY A 197 -8.23 3.91 2.13
C GLY A 197 -9.20 3.86 3.32
N LEU A 198 -10.03 2.81 3.42
CA LEU A 198 -10.92 2.63 4.57
C LEU A 198 -10.13 2.30 5.86
N ILE A 199 -9.13 1.43 5.78
CA ILE A 199 -8.24 1.09 6.91
C ILE A 199 -7.53 2.35 7.41
N ASP A 200 -6.93 3.12 6.49
CA ASP A 200 -6.27 4.39 6.84
C ASP A 200 -7.24 5.41 7.44
N THR A 201 -8.50 5.41 6.99
CA THR A 201 -9.54 6.29 7.53
C THR A 201 -9.85 5.95 8.98
N VAL A 202 -9.94 4.66 9.34
CA VAL A 202 -10.13 4.24 10.74
C VAL A 202 -8.93 4.67 11.58
N PHE A 203 -7.72 4.38 11.13
CA PHE A 203 -6.48 4.77 11.81
C PHE A 203 -6.41 6.28 12.06
N LEU A 204 -6.66 7.11 11.04
CA LEU A 204 -6.66 8.57 11.18
C LEU A 204 -7.78 9.07 12.10
N THR A 205 -8.93 8.38 12.12
CA THR A 205 -10.03 8.71 13.02
C THR A 205 -9.63 8.42 14.47
N LEU A 206 -9.00 7.28 14.75
CA LEU A 206 -8.45 6.99 16.08
C LEU A 206 -7.39 8.02 16.47
N SER A 207 -6.52 8.42 15.54
CA SER A 207 -5.53 9.48 15.78
C SER A 207 -6.17 10.83 16.07
N TYR A 208 -7.28 11.18 15.43
CA TYR A 208 -8.03 12.41 15.74
C TYR A 208 -8.61 12.39 17.16
N TYR A 209 -9.04 11.22 17.65
CA TYR A 209 -9.55 11.05 19.02
C TYR A 209 -8.47 10.79 20.08
N GLY A 210 -7.18 10.76 19.70
CA GLY A 210 -6.09 10.47 20.64
C GLY A 210 -6.01 8.98 21.06
N LEU A 211 -6.65 8.08 20.31
CA LEU A 211 -6.81 6.66 20.63
C LEU A 211 -5.77 5.76 19.94
N THR A 212 -4.66 6.30 19.45
CA THR A 212 -3.61 5.50 18.79
C THR A 212 -2.91 4.52 19.73
N GLU A 213 -3.04 4.71 21.04
CA GLU A 213 -2.56 3.76 22.05
C GLU A 213 -3.27 2.41 21.99
N PHE A 214 -4.44 2.33 21.34
CA PHE A 214 -5.11 1.07 21.00
C PHE A 214 -4.15 0.08 20.33
N TYR A 215 -3.30 0.56 19.43
CA TYR A 215 -2.34 -0.27 18.69
C TYR A 215 -1.10 -0.67 19.50
N SER A 216 -0.99 -0.22 20.76
CA SER A 216 0.13 -0.60 21.62
C SER A 216 0.10 -2.07 22.04
N GLY A 217 -1.05 -2.74 21.90
CA GLY A 217 -1.23 -4.17 22.23
C GLY A 217 -1.32 -4.46 23.73
N PHE A 218 -1.11 -3.48 24.60
CA PHE A 218 -1.11 -3.68 26.06
C PHE A 218 -2.50 -3.66 26.71
N TYR A 219 -3.53 -3.18 26.01
CA TYR A 219 -4.88 -3.02 26.56
C TYR A 219 -5.72 -4.32 26.57
N PHE A 220 -5.24 -5.41 25.97
CA PHE A 220 -5.99 -6.67 25.85
C PHE A 220 -5.51 -7.79 26.81
N ILE A 221 -4.65 -7.46 27.79
CA ILE A 221 -4.09 -8.44 28.76
C ILE A 221 -4.56 -8.14 30.21
N LEU A 222 -5.60 -7.34 30.41
CA LEU A 222 -6.27 -7.18 31.71
C LEU A 222 -7.69 -7.73 31.68
#